data_AF-A0A7Y2TK29-F1
#
_entry.id   AF-A0A7Y2TK29-F1
#
_cell.length_a   1.000
_cell.length_b   1.000
_cell.length_c   1.000
_cell.angle_alpha   90.00
_cell.angle_beta   90.00
_cell.angle_gamma   90.00
#
_symmetry.space_group_name_H-M   'P 1'
#
loop_
_entity.id
_entity.type
_entity.pdbx_description
1 polymer ?
#
loop_
_entity_poly.entity_id
_entity_poly.type
_entity_poly.pdbx_seq_one_letter_code
_entity_poly.pdbx_strand_id
1 'polypeptide(L)'
;MKDLLLKTTKTVVILAAIFGVFVLQSCKDDEDDVTPNETLVEDGFYVKGPSSFADFDIKGTLSATQNEVNKEERATLLEVFAAITAGEGFNIVQVAGDVRTTWGPGADWASAMGGNEEPQVDIQRGDIAETDDKFTVPADGLYHIVIDTKTGRGAVVPVNWGFIGQSTPGGWSGDTEFDAPTFDASSMTWSLTGVEMSGGEWKFRYSGGWKVELDSTEDLGGGDKGVKFNTNFGNDQAGAGYTGVLKAGGDNYTDGSGVYDVSMTWTAADGHSAVFTKTGDLPARDYSAVEVGIVGDGAVGSVWPVNGDDKTELAITTPAKAGDVYTWAFNDIDLLAAGGFKLRTSGTWDDINEGYSDAVGGPNGDDIQDAGGNMQVKADGTYDIIFTIDAAAETKSIAFTKK
;
A
#
# COMPACT_ATOMS: atom_id res chain seq x y z
N MET A 1 -41.70 20.39 -29.78
CA MET A 1 -41.50 20.01 -31.20
C MET A 1 -40.09 19.46 -31.26
N LYS A 2 -39.98 18.14 -31.48
CA LYS A 2 -38.80 17.32 -31.81
C LYS A 2 -37.42 17.97 -31.65
N ASP A 3 -36.65 17.49 -30.66
CA ASP A 3 -35.32 16.88 -30.86
C ASP A 3 -34.55 16.84 -29.53
N LEU A 4 -34.55 15.67 -28.89
CA LEU A 4 -33.52 15.30 -27.91
C LEU A 4 -33.26 13.80 -28.04
N LEU A 5 -32.59 13.44 -29.14
CA LEU A 5 -32.10 12.11 -29.43
C LEU A 5 -30.82 11.84 -28.62
N LEU A 6 -31.00 11.09 -27.53
CA LEU A 6 -30.37 9.79 -27.31
C LEU A 6 -28.85 9.69 -27.58
N LYS A 7 -28.02 9.87 -26.54
CA LYS A 7 -26.71 9.18 -26.38
C LYS A 7 -26.37 9.04 -24.90
N THR A 8 -27.07 8.14 -24.22
CA THR A 8 -26.61 7.53 -22.96
C THR A 8 -26.02 6.17 -23.31
N THR A 9 -24.71 6.09 -23.41
CA THR A 9 -23.99 4.83 -23.53
C THR A 9 -24.07 4.14 -22.18
N LYS A 10 -24.75 2.99 -22.16
CA LYS A 10 -24.93 2.13 -20.99
C LYS A 10 -23.58 1.49 -20.63
N THR A 11 -23.08 1.77 -19.44
CA THR A 11 -22.13 0.90 -18.74
C THR A 11 -22.91 -0.33 -18.31
N VAL A 12 -22.70 -1.46 -19.00
CA VAL A 12 -23.21 -2.76 -18.58
C VAL A 12 -22.14 -3.36 -17.67
N VAL A 13 -22.40 -3.31 -16.37
CA VAL A 13 -21.72 -4.12 -15.36
C VAL A 13 -22.10 -5.58 -15.64
N ILE A 14 -21.15 -6.39 -16.08
CA ILE A 14 -21.32 -7.84 -16.13
C ILE A 14 -21.07 -8.35 -14.71
N LEU A 15 -22.15 -8.45 -13.94
CA LEU A 15 -22.18 -9.26 -12.73
C LEU A 15 -22.14 -10.72 -13.19
N ALA A 16 -21.08 -11.46 -12.84
CA ALA A 16 -21.06 -12.91 -12.97
C ALA A 16 -22.07 -13.51 -11.97
N ALA A 17 -23.33 -13.60 -12.40
CA ALA A 17 -24.37 -14.29 -11.65
C ALA A 17 -24.20 -15.80 -11.86
N ILE A 18 -23.77 -16.49 -10.81
CA ILE A 18 -23.83 -17.93 -10.67
C ILE A 18 -25.31 -18.36 -10.84
N PHE A 19 -25.65 -18.89 -12.00
CA PHE A 19 -26.95 -19.51 -12.24
C PHE A 19 -26.81 -21.02 -12.02
N GLY A 20 -27.32 -21.48 -10.88
CA GLY A 20 -27.57 -22.90 -10.65
C GLY A 20 -28.58 -23.41 -11.68
N VAL A 21 -28.11 -24.23 -12.61
CA VAL A 21 -28.97 -24.98 -13.53
C VAL A 21 -29.51 -26.17 -12.76
N PHE A 22 -30.78 -26.08 -12.32
CA PHE A 22 -31.55 -27.26 -11.92
C PHE A 22 -31.83 -28.09 -13.17
N VAL A 23 -31.03 -29.14 -13.39
CA VAL A 23 -31.37 -30.18 -14.35
C VAL A 23 -32.36 -31.12 -13.66
N LEU A 24 -33.64 -31.01 -14.02
CA LEU A 24 -34.62 -32.04 -13.68
C LEU A 24 -34.29 -33.29 -14.50
N GLN A 25 -33.59 -34.25 -13.89
CA GLN A 25 -33.47 -35.60 -14.43
C GLN A 25 -34.85 -36.26 -14.45
N SER A 26 -35.29 -36.62 -15.66
CA SER A 26 -36.42 -37.51 -15.88
C SER A 26 -36.09 -38.88 -15.30
N CYS A 27 -36.87 -39.33 -14.32
CA CYS A 27 -36.80 -40.70 -13.78
C CYS A 27 -36.92 -41.73 -14.91
N LYS A 28 -35.97 -42.68 -14.94
CA LYS A 28 -36.27 -44.05 -15.29
C LYS A 28 -36.07 -44.86 -14.02
N ASP A 29 -37.13 -45.55 -13.62
CA ASP A 29 -37.11 -46.53 -12.55
C ASP A 29 -36.14 -47.66 -12.94
N ASP A 30 -35.02 -47.75 -12.25
CA ASP A 30 -34.32 -49.01 -12.00
C ASP A 30 -33.76 -48.90 -10.58
N GLU A 31 -34.28 -49.75 -9.70
CA GLU A 31 -33.84 -49.88 -8.32
C GLU A 31 -32.45 -50.50 -8.30
N ASP A 32 -31.42 -49.67 -8.33
CA ASP A 32 -30.07 -50.04 -7.95
C ASP A 32 -29.59 -49.16 -6.80
N ASP A 33 -29.05 -49.84 -5.80
CA ASP A 33 -28.53 -49.39 -4.51
C ASP A 33 -27.91 -47.98 -4.55
N VAL A 34 -28.59 -47.01 -3.97
CA VAL A 34 -28.07 -45.63 -3.85
C VAL A 34 -27.00 -45.65 -2.77
N THR A 35 -25.76 -45.95 -3.14
CA THR A 35 -24.59 -45.67 -2.29
C THR A 35 -24.52 -44.17 -2.03
N PRO A 36 -24.71 -43.67 -0.80
CA PRO A 36 -24.50 -42.27 -0.50
C PRO A 36 -22.99 -42.04 -0.27
N ASN A 37 -22.53 -40.85 -0.67
CA ASN A 37 -21.19 -40.29 -0.52
C ASN A 37 -20.16 -40.63 -1.61
N GLU A 38 -20.35 -40.08 -2.81
CA GLU A 38 -19.24 -39.30 -3.35
C GLU A 38 -19.42 -37.87 -2.86
N THR A 39 -18.48 -37.39 -2.05
CA THR A 39 -18.40 -35.96 -1.72
C THR A 39 -18.29 -35.19 -3.03
N LEU A 40 -19.34 -34.44 -3.37
CA LEU A 40 -19.32 -33.52 -4.51
C LEU A 40 -18.24 -32.47 -4.25
N VAL A 41 -17.21 -32.44 -5.10
CA VAL A 41 -16.15 -31.45 -5.07
C VAL A 41 -16.34 -30.51 -6.25
N GLU A 42 -16.32 -29.21 -6.00
CA GLU A 42 -16.48 -28.19 -7.03
C GLU A 42 -15.28 -28.13 -7.98
N ASP A 43 -15.52 -27.71 -9.23
CA ASP A 43 -14.46 -27.47 -10.21
C ASP A 43 -13.53 -26.35 -9.73
N GLY A 44 -12.23 -26.50 -9.96
CA GLY A 44 -11.24 -25.54 -9.50
C GLY A 44 -9.84 -26.13 -9.37
N PHE A 45 -8.92 -25.33 -8.84
CA PHE A 45 -7.55 -25.74 -8.53
C PHE A 45 -7.37 -25.72 -7.02
N TYR A 46 -6.90 -26.82 -6.43
CA TYR A 46 -6.80 -26.99 -4.99
C TYR A 46 -5.36 -27.27 -4.57
N VAL A 47 -4.89 -26.68 -3.47
CA VAL A 47 -3.67 -27.15 -2.81
C VAL A 47 -3.98 -28.44 -2.08
N LYS A 48 -3.28 -29.54 -2.45
CA LYS A 48 -3.44 -30.85 -1.84
C LYS A 48 -2.15 -31.33 -1.20
N GLY A 49 -2.21 -31.69 0.08
CA GLY A 49 -1.07 -32.15 0.85
C GLY A 49 -1.12 -31.63 2.29
N PRO A 50 -0.01 -31.78 3.05
CA PRO A 50 0.15 -31.27 4.40
C PRO A 50 0.25 -29.75 4.36
N SER A 51 -0.93 -29.16 4.36
CA SER A 51 -1.16 -27.72 4.33
C SER A 51 -2.20 -27.36 5.39
N SER A 52 -2.49 -26.08 5.50
CA SER A 52 -3.61 -25.54 6.27
C SER A 52 -4.99 -26.06 5.87
N PHE A 53 -5.10 -26.75 4.73
CA PHE A 53 -6.36 -27.19 4.14
C PHE A 53 -6.47 -28.71 4.16
N ALA A 54 -7.66 -29.22 4.46
CA ALA A 54 -8.00 -30.59 4.10
C ALA A 54 -8.10 -30.70 2.57
N ASP A 55 -7.83 -31.87 1.98
CA ASP A 55 -7.70 -32.10 0.53
C ASP A 55 -8.51 -31.16 -0.39
N PHE A 56 -9.75 -31.52 -0.72
CA PHE A 56 -10.61 -30.71 -1.60
C PHE A 56 -11.42 -29.68 -0.80
N ASP A 57 -10.83 -29.08 0.22
CA ASP A 57 -11.46 -27.99 0.98
C ASP A 57 -11.55 -26.76 0.08
N ILE A 58 -12.76 -26.21 -0.06
CA ILE A 58 -13.04 -25.02 -0.86
C ILE A 58 -12.23 -23.79 -0.39
N LYS A 59 -11.76 -23.78 0.86
CA LYS A 59 -10.87 -22.74 1.39
C LYS A 59 -9.45 -22.81 0.83
N GLY A 60 -9.04 -23.97 0.35
CA GLY A 60 -7.76 -24.20 -0.32
C GLY A 60 -7.82 -24.02 -1.84
N THR A 61 -8.96 -23.56 -2.38
CA THR A 61 -9.13 -23.31 -3.81
C THR A 61 -8.39 -22.05 -4.23
N LEU A 62 -7.55 -22.15 -5.26
CA LEU A 62 -6.89 -21.01 -5.87
C LEU A 62 -7.92 -20.13 -6.58
N SER A 63 -7.82 -18.82 -6.38
CA SER A 63 -8.75 -17.82 -6.93
C SER A 63 -8.05 -16.86 -7.87
N ALA A 64 -8.79 -16.31 -8.84
CA ALA A 64 -8.24 -15.34 -9.78
C ALA A 64 -7.75 -14.07 -9.05
N THR A 65 -6.65 -13.52 -9.53
CA THR A 65 -6.05 -12.29 -9.00
C THR A 65 -5.73 -11.29 -10.11
N GLN A 66 -5.35 -10.08 -9.70
CA GLN A 66 -4.94 -9.02 -10.61
C GLN A 66 -3.55 -9.30 -11.19
N ASN A 67 -3.40 -9.17 -12.51
CA ASN A 67 -2.08 -9.06 -13.12
C ASN A 67 -1.52 -7.65 -12.87
N GLU A 68 -0.39 -7.56 -12.19
CA GLU A 68 0.22 -6.29 -11.79
C GLU A 68 0.57 -5.39 -12.98
N VAL A 69 0.85 -5.97 -14.16
CA VAL A 69 1.27 -5.25 -15.36
C VAL A 69 0.19 -4.30 -15.87
N ASN A 70 -1.03 -4.80 -16.07
CA ASN A 70 -2.15 -4.03 -16.62
C ASN A 70 -3.20 -3.64 -15.58
N LYS A 71 -3.03 -4.08 -14.32
CA LYS A 71 -3.94 -3.82 -13.19
C LYS A 71 -5.35 -4.38 -13.40
N GLU A 72 -5.49 -5.41 -14.22
CA GLU A 72 -6.78 -6.09 -14.46
C GLU A 72 -6.78 -7.50 -13.87
N GLU A 73 -7.95 -7.97 -13.45
CA GLU A 73 -8.13 -9.37 -13.06
C GLU A 73 -7.82 -10.29 -14.24
N ARG A 74 -7.02 -11.34 -13.98
CA ARG A 74 -6.64 -12.32 -14.99
C ARG A 74 -7.13 -13.69 -14.53
N ALA A 75 -8.17 -14.20 -15.18
CA ALA A 75 -8.81 -15.47 -14.82
C ALA A 75 -7.87 -16.70 -14.84
N THR A 76 -6.74 -16.62 -15.56
CA THR A 76 -5.76 -17.71 -15.62
C THR A 76 -4.69 -17.62 -14.54
N LEU A 77 -4.52 -16.45 -13.92
CA LEU A 77 -3.58 -16.17 -12.85
C LEU A 77 -4.31 -16.41 -11.52
N LEU A 78 -3.99 -17.52 -10.89
CA LEU A 78 -4.70 -18.06 -9.72
C LEU A 78 -3.75 -18.08 -8.53
N GLU A 79 -4.23 -17.64 -7.37
CA GLU A 79 -3.44 -17.57 -6.14
C GLU A 79 -4.15 -18.16 -4.93
N VAL A 80 -3.36 -18.59 -3.94
CA VAL A 80 -3.82 -18.90 -2.58
C VAL A 80 -2.68 -18.69 -1.59
N PHE A 81 -3.02 -18.31 -0.36
CA PHE A 81 -2.10 -18.31 0.77
C PHE A 81 -2.34 -19.56 1.61
N ALA A 82 -1.29 -20.34 1.86
CA ALA A 82 -1.38 -21.60 2.59
C ALA A 82 -0.25 -21.73 3.61
N ALA A 83 -0.56 -22.22 4.81
CA ALA A 83 0.48 -22.64 5.74
C ALA A 83 0.98 -24.02 5.32
N ILE A 84 2.29 -24.17 5.12
CA ILE A 84 2.91 -25.42 4.63
C ILE A 84 3.98 -25.88 5.62
N THR A 85 3.97 -27.17 5.93
CA THR A 85 5.05 -27.83 6.71
C THR A 85 6.19 -28.23 5.79
N ALA A 86 7.42 -28.03 6.25
CA ALA A 86 8.63 -28.35 5.51
C ALA A 86 8.71 -29.84 5.14
N GLY A 87 9.24 -30.12 3.95
CA GLY A 87 9.66 -31.46 3.53
C GLY A 87 8.57 -32.42 3.03
N GLU A 88 7.34 -32.41 3.57
CA GLU A 88 6.32 -33.39 3.16
C GLU A 88 5.71 -33.11 1.77
N GLY A 89 5.68 -31.82 1.39
CA GLY A 89 5.35 -31.30 0.07
C GLY A 89 3.87 -31.41 -0.33
N PHE A 90 3.46 -30.60 -1.30
CA PHE A 90 2.09 -30.50 -1.79
C PHE A 90 2.02 -30.56 -3.32
N ASN A 91 0.83 -30.79 -3.85
CA ASN A 91 0.49 -30.66 -5.26
C ASN A 91 -0.61 -29.62 -5.45
N ILE A 92 -0.80 -29.18 -6.69
CA ILE A 92 -2.01 -28.47 -7.10
C ILE A 92 -2.86 -29.48 -7.88
N VAL A 93 -4.10 -29.70 -7.46
CA VAL A 93 -5.02 -30.62 -8.15
C VAL A 93 -6.11 -29.83 -8.83
N GLN A 94 -6.18 -29.95 -10.14
CA GLN A 94 -7.27 -29.44 -10.94
C GLN A 94 -8.44 -30.42 -10.90
N VAL A 95 -9.64 -29.88 -10.70
CA VAL A 95 -10.91 -30.58 -10.70
C VAL A 95 -11.75 -30.06 -11.86
N ALA A 96 -12.17 -30.97 -12.73
CA ALA A 96 -13.07 -30.68 -13.85
C ALA A 96 -14.10 -31.82 -13.98
N GLY A 97 -15.24 -31.65 -13.32
CA GLY A 97 -16.20 -32.72 -13.05
C GLY A 97 -15.55 -33.88 -12.31
N ASP A 98 -15.57 -35.05 -12.94
CA ASP A 98 -14.99 -36.28 -12.38
C ASP A 98 -13.49 -36.40 -12.64
N VAL A 99 -12.92 -35.53 -13.48
CA VAL A 99 -11.49 -35.57 -13.84
C VAL A 99 -10.66 -34.84 -12.78
N ARG A 100 -9.59 -35.51 -12.34
CA ARG A 100 -8.58 -34.96 -11.44
C ARG A 100 -7.23 -34.97 -12.15
N THR A 101 -6.62 -33.80 -12.29
CA THR A 101 -5.28 -33.65 -12.88
C THR A 101 -4.33 -33.09 -11.82
N THR A 102 -3.25 -33.82 -11.53
CA THR A 102 -2.24 -33.42 -10.53
C THR A 102 -1.14 -32.62 -11.21
N TRP A 103 -0.82 -31.47 -10.62
CA TRP A 103 0.25 -30.58 -11.05
C TRP A 103 1.34 -30.49 -9.98
N GLY A 104 2.58 -30.54 -10.45
CA GLY A 104 3.81 -30.44 -9.65
C GLY A 104 4.87 -29.55 -10.33
N PRO A 105 6.09 -29.48 -9.76
CA PRO A 105 7.17 -28.68 -10.32
C PRO A 105 7.62 -29.21 -11.68
N GLY A 106 7.78 -28.30 -12.64
CA GLY A 106 8.31 -28.57 -13.97
C GLY A 106 9.84 -28.59 -14.02
N ALA A 107 10.39 -28.74 -15.23
CA ALA A 107 11.81 -29.00 -15.44
C ALA A 107 12.74 -27.83 -15.05
N ASP A 108 12.27 -26.59 -15.14
CA ASP A 108 13.02 -25.38 -14.78
C ASP A 108 12.68 -24.84 -13.38
N TRP A 109 11.87 -25.58 -12.58
CA TRP A 109 11.48 -25.17 -11.24
C TRP A 109 12.71 -25.01 -10.34
N ALA A 110 12.95 -23.79 -9.86
CA ALA A 110 14.16 -23.46 -9.12
C ALA A 110 13.88 -22.46 -7.99
N SER A 111 14.74 -22.52 -6.96
CA SER A 111 14.77 -21.58 -5.85
C SER A 111 15.88 -20.54 -6.07
N ALA A 112 15.54 -19.26 -6.00
CA ALA A 112 16.51 -18.17 -6.08
C ALA A 112 16.02 -16.92 -5.34
N MET A 113 16.96 -16.14 -4.83
CA MET A 113 16.67 -14.83 -4.23
C MET A 113 15.86 -13.95 -5.21
N GLY A 114 14.80 -13.31 -4.70
CA GLY A 114 14.00 -12.38 -5.48
C GLY A 114 14.82 -11.20 -6.04
N GLY A 115 14.44 -10.76 -7.23
CA GLY A 115 15.07 -9.65 -7.92
C GLY A 115 14.63 -8.27 -7.42
N ASN A 116 14.83 -7.26 -8.28
CA ASN A 116 14.38 -5.90 -8.02
C ASN A 116 12.85 -5.84 -7.90
N GLU A 117 12.35 -5.15 -6.87
CA GLU A 117 10.92 -5.08 -6.50
C GLU A 117 10.28 -6.41 -6.08
N GLU A 118 11.03 -7.52 -6.07
CA GLU A 118 10.52 -8.81 -5.59
C GLU A 118 10.78 -8.99 -4.09
N PRO A 119 10.04 -9.89 -3.43
CA PRO A 119 10.37 -10.36 -2.08
C PRO A 119 11.86 -10.71 -1.95
N GLN A 120 12.55 -10.12 -0.98
CA GLN A 120 13.96 -10.34 -0.67
C GLN A 120 14.15 -11.63 0.14
N VAL A 121 13.61 -12.71 -0.40
CA VAL A 121 13.69 -14.09 0.08
C VAL A 121 13.93 -15.00 -1.12
N ASP A 122 14.32 -16.25 -0.86
CA ASP A 122 14.34 -17.26 -1.90
C ASP A 122 12.91 -17.58 -2.36
N ILE A 123 12.65 -17.34 -3.64
CA ILE A 123 11.39 -17.63 -4.32
C ILE A 123 11.58 -18.90 -5.13
N GLN A 124 10.67 -19.86 -4.97
CA GLN A 124 10.59 -21.00 -5.87
C GLN A 124 9.66 -20.67 -7.03
N ARG A 125 10.12 -20.80 -8.27
CA ARG A 125 9.29 -20.56 -9.46
C ARG A 125 9.80 -21.31 -10.68
N GLY A 126 8.92 -21.48 -11.67
CA GLY A 126 9.22 -22.12 -12.94
C GLY A 126 7.94 -22.64 -13.60
N ASP A 127 8.11 -23.53 -14.56
CA ASP A 127 7.04 -24.29 -15.20
C ASP A 127 6.34 -25.20 -14.18
N ILE A 128 5.05 -25.43 -14.40
CA ILE A 128 4.29 -26.50 -13.75
C ILE A 128 4.06 -27.63 -14.75
N ALA A 129 4.04 -28.87 -14.28
CA ALA A 129 3.85 -30.05 -15.12
C ALA A 129 2.80 -30.98 -14.53
N GLU A 130 2.12 -31.75 -15.39
CA GLU A 130 1.27 -32.87 -14.95
C GLU A 130 2.18 -33.99 -14.43
N THR A 131 2.27 -34.11 -13.11
CA THR A 131 3.14 -35.05 -12.40
C THR A 131 2.67 -35.25 -10.97
N ASP A 132 3.02 -36.40 -10.38
CA ASP A 132 2.83 -36.67 -8.95
C ASP A 132 4.01 -36.15 -8.09
N ASP A 133 5.05 -35.60 -8.72
CA ASP A 133 6.13 -34.92 -8.00
C ASP A 133 5.57 -33.72 -7.23
N LYS A 134 6.07 -33.52 -6.01
CA LYS A 134 5.54 -32.51 -5.08
C LYS A 134 6.36 -31.24 -5.10
N PHE A 135 5.68 -30.10 -4.97
CA PHE A 135 6.32 -28.87 -4.50
C PHE A 135 6.76 -29.08 -3.05
N THR A 136 7.93 -28.59 -2.67
CA THR A 136 8.44 -28.68 -1.29
C THR A 136 8.97 -27.34 -0.85
N VAL A 137 8.79 -27.02 0.43
CA VAL A 137 9.29 -25.78 1.02
C VAL A 137 10.40 -26.07 2.04
N PRO A 138 11.37 -25.16 2.21
CA PRO A 138 12.53 -25.41 3.07
C PRO A 138 12.24 -25.24 4.58
N ALA A 139 11.15 -24.55 4.94
CA ALA A 139 10.79 -24.25 6.31
C ALA A 139 9.26 -24.23 6.51
N ASP A 140 8.82 -24.46 7.74
CA ASP A 140 7.41 -24.26 8.10
C ASP A 140 7.07 -22.76 7.98
N GLY A 141 5.94 -22.42 7.38
CA GLY A 141 5.56 -21.02 7.22
C GLY A 141 4.30 -20.79 6.41
N LEU A 142 3.91 -19.52 6.29
CA LEU A 142 2.92 -19.07 5.31
C LEU A 142 3.58 -18.89 3.95
N TYR A 143 2.94 -19.41 2.90
CA TYR A 143 3.40 -19.28 1.53
C TYR A 143 2.30 -18.69 0.65
N HIS A 144 2.67 -17.80 -0.26
CA HIS A 144 1.84 -17.37 -1.37
C HIS A 144 2.13 -18.30 -2.56
N ILE A 145 1.13 -19.09 -2.94
CA ILE A 145 1.20 -20.07 -4.02
C ILE A 145 0.42 -19.50 -5.21
N VAL A 146 1.08 -19.35 -6.34
CA VAL A 146 0.49 -18.72 -7.54
C VAL A 146 0.79 -19.57 -8.77
N ILE A 147 -0.19 -19.73 -9.65
CA ILE A 147 -0.02 -20.32 -10.99
C ILE A 147 -0.67 -19.44 -12.05
N ASP A 148 -0.12 -19.41 -13.26
CA ASP A 148 -0.81 -18.93 -14.45
C ASP A 148 -1.04 -20.09 -15.41
N THR A 149 -2.29 -20.51 -15.54
CA THR A 149 -2.68 -21.68 -16.35
C THR A 149 -2.51 -21.49 -17.85
N LYS A 150 -2.35 -20.24 -18.32
CA LYS A 150 -2.10 -19.93 -19.72
C LYS A 150 -0.62 -20.03 -20.09
N THR A 151 0.27 -19.49 -19.25
CA THR A 151 1.72 -19.60 -19.47
C THR A 151 2.29 -20.92 -18.96
N GLY A 152 1.57 -21.64 -18.08
CA GLY A 152 2.02 -22.89 -17.49
C GLY A 152 3.12 -22.69 -16.46
N ARG A 153 3.15 -21.52 -15.80
CA ARG A 153 4.19 -21.14 -14.83
C ARG A 153 3.59 -20.92 -13.45
N GLY A 154 4.40 -21.08 -12.41
CA GLY A 154 3.97 -20.83 -11.04
C GLY A 154 5.10 -20.37 -10.12
N ALA A 155 4.73 -19.98 -8.91
CA ALA A 155 5.65 -19.61 -7.84
C ALA A 155 5.11 -20.03 -6.46
N VAL A 156 6.04 -20.27 -5.54
CA VAL A 156 5.82 -20.50 -4.12
C VAL A 156 6.73 -19.54 -3.36
N VAL A 157 6.13 -18.57 -2.68
CA VAL A 157 6.84 -17.44 -2.06
C VAL A 157 6.66 -17.45 -0.55
N PRO A 158 7.73 -17.48 0.25
CA PRO A 158 7.64 -17.29 1.71
C PRO A 158 7.07 -15.91 2.06
N VAL A 159 6.10 -15.87 2.97
CA VAL A 159 5.42 -14.65 3.41
C VAL A 159 5.88 -14.26 4.80
N ASN A 160 6.54 -13.12 4.91
CA ASN A 160 6.80 -12.46 6.18
C ASN A 160 6.33 -11.00 6.10
N TRP A 161 5.25 -10.66 6.78
CA TRP A 161 4.64 -9.33 6.63
C TRP A 161 5.47 -8.24 7.31
N GLY A 162 5.39 -7.05 6.70
CA GLY A 162 5.79 -5.77 7.28
C GLY A 162 4.96 -4.65 6.67
N PHE A 163 5.36 -3.43 6.95
CA PHE A 163 4.76 -2.24 6.34
C PHE A 163 5.84 -1.18 6.11
N ILE A 164 5.59 -0.32 5.14
CA ILE A 164 6.55 0.68 4.67
C ILE A 164 5.80 1.94 4.26
N GLY A 165 6.45 3.09 4.36
CA GLY A 165 5.85 4.34 3.97
C GLY A 165 6.59 5.54 4.51
N GLN A 166 6.30 6.72 3.95
CA GLN A 166 6.75 8.00 4.48
C GLN A 166 6.49 8.10 5.99
N SER A 167 5.33 7.63 6.45
CA SER A 167 4.95 7.71 7.87
C SER A 167 5.75 6.76 8.78
N THR A 168 6.35 5.71 8.24
CA THR A 168 7.02 4.66 9.02
C THR A 168 8.45 5.06 9.45
N PRO A 169 9.03 4.48 10.52
CA PRO A 169 10.38 4.83 11.01
C PRO A 169 11.51 4.80 9.96
N GLY A 170 11.40 3.94 8.95
CA GLY A 170 12.38 3.81 7.86
C GLY A 170 12.04 4.58 6.58
N GLY A 171 10.91 5.29 6.55
CA GLY A 171 10.40 5.93 5.33
C GLY A 171 10.16 4.90 4.21
N TRP A 172 10.40 5.31 2.97
CA TRP A 172 10.40 4.41 1.80
C TRP A 172 11.75 3.68 1.59
N SER A 173 12.71 3.83 2.50
CA SER A 173 14.05 3.23 2.37
C SER A 173 14.16 1.82 2.93
N GLY A 174 13.20 1.38 3.74
CA GLY A 174 13.19 0.02 4.31
C GLY A 174 11.88 -0.28 5.03
N ASP A 175 11.59 -1.57 5.19
CA ASP A 175 10.38 -2.03 5.88
C ASP A 175 10.49 -1.82 7.37
N THR A 176 9.36 -1.50 7.99
CA THR A 176 9.13 -1.78 9.40
C THR A 176 8.68 -3.23 9.49
N GLU A 177 9.62 -4.12 9.84
CA GLU A 177 9.39 -5.56 9.96
C GLU A 177 8.55 -5.89 11.19
N PHE A 178 7.55 -6.74 11.05
CA PHE A 178 6.81 -7.26 12.19
C PHE A 178 7.59 -8.33 12.96
N ASP A 179 7.23 -8.52 14.24
CA ASP A 179 7.56 -9.76 14.93
C ASP A 179 6.81 -10.92 14.26
N ALA A 180 7.55 -11.91 13.76
CA ALA A 180 6.99 -13.07 13.10
C ALA A 180 6.27 -13.99 14.09
N PRO A 181 5.12 -14.59 13.72
CA PRO A 181 4.44 -15.55 14.56
C PRO A 181 5.22 -16.86 14.66
N THR A 182 4.92 -17.64 15.71
CA THR A 182 5.21 -19.07 15.68
C THR A 182 4.31 -19.73 14.62
N PHE A 183 4.84 -20.71 13.89
CA PHE A 183 4.07 -21.45 12.90
C PHE A 183 2.83 -22.10 13.54
N ASP A 184 1.68 -21.83 12.95
CA ASP A 184 0.41 -22.48 13.22
C ASP A 184 -0.36 -22.58 11.89
N ALA A 185 -0.74 -23.80 11.53
CA ALA A 185 -1.34 -24.09 10.23
C ALA A 185 -2.75 -23.48 10.07
N SER A 186 -3.39 -23.06 11.16
CA SER A 186 -4.73 -22.48 11.15
C SER A 186 -4.73 -20.95 11.15
N SER A 187 -3.77 -20.32 11.83
CA SER A 187 -3.68 -18.87 11.95
C SER A 187 -2.29 -18.39 12.31
N MET A 188 -1.85 -17.30 11.68
CA MET A 188 -0.56 -16.65 11.95
C MET A 188 -0.78 -15.14 12.05
N THR A 189 -0.24 -14.51 13.09
CA THR A 189 -0.34 -13.05 13.31
C THR A 189 1.04 -12.43 13.46
N TRP A 190 1.36 -11.54 12.53
CA TRP A 190 2.51 -10.64 12.58
C TRP A 190 2.09 -9.35 13.27
N SER A 191 2.86 -8.85 14.23
CA SER A 191 2.46 -7.64 14.97
C SER A 191 3.62 -6.82 15.48
N LEU A 192 3.36 -5.53 15.67
CA LEU A 192 4.15 -4.61 16.47
C LEU A 192 3.22 -3.74 17.31
N THR A 193 3.68 -3.37 18.50
CA THR A 193 2.96 -2.44 19.39
C THR A 193 3.81 -1.22 19.68
N GLY A 194 3.19 -0.07 19.84
CA GLY A 194 3.89 1.16 20.20
C GLY A 194 4.75 1.74 19.08
N VAL A 195 4.39 1.53 17.81
CA VAL A 195 5.14 2.05 16.66
C VAL A 195 4.88 3.55 16.53
N GLU A 196 5.92 4.36 16.66
CA GLU A 196 5.87 5.79 16.37
C GLU A 196 5.84 6.01 14.85
N MET A 197 4.76 6.61 14.35
CA MET A 197 4.57 6.94 12.94
C MET A 197 4.32 8.44 12.78
N SER A 198 5.00 9.06 11.81
CA SER A 198 4.69 10.43 11.39
C SER A 198 3.40 10.44 10.53
N GLY A 199 2.85 11.62 10.24
CA GLY A 199 1.72 11.71 9.30
C GLY A 199 2.19 11.46 7.87
N GLY A 200 1.44 10.64 7.10
CA GLY A 200 1.75 10.42 5.70
C GLY A 200 1.37 9.05 5.16
N GLU A 201 1.89 8.77 3.96
CA GLU A 201 1.57 7.56 3.22
C GLU A 201 2.27 6.31 3.75
N TRP A 202 1.57 5.17 3.73
CA TRP A 202 2.12 3.85 4.03
C TRP A 202 1.34 2.70 3.38
N LYS A 203 1.91 1.48 3.45
CA LYS A 203 1.34 0.28 2.84
C LYS A 203 1.90 -1.01 3.46
N PHE A 204 1.13 -2.10 3.44
CA PHE A 204 1.63 -3.42 3.82
C PHE A 204 2.35 -4.06 2.64
N ARG A 205 3.46 -4.74 2.91
CA ARG A 205 4.11 -5.64 1.96
C ARG A 205 4.81 -6.76 2.70
N TYR A 206 4.92 -7.92 2.08
CA TYR A 206 5.68 -9.01 2.69
C TYR A 206 7.07 -9.12 2.08
N SER A 207 8.03 -9.42 2.96
CA SER A 207 9.40 -9.75 2.61
C SER A 207 10.09 -8.67 1.75
N GLY A 208 9.75 -7.38 1.91
CA GLY A 208 10.38 -6.28 1.16
C GLY A 208 9.98 -6.15 -0.31
N GLY A 209 9.04 -6.97 -0.81
CA GLY A 209 8.67 -7.01 -2.23
C GLY A 209 7.40 -6.24 -2.58
N TRP A 210 7.29 -5.75 -3.80
CA TRP A 210 6.06 -5.23 -4.39
C TRP A 210 5.33 -6.27 -5.24
N LYS A 211 6.06 -7.12 -5.95
CA LYS A 211 5.48 -8.07 -6.92
C LYS A 211 6.42 -9.22 -7.22
N VAL A 212 5.91 -10.27 -7.84
CA VAL A 212 6.73 -11.36 -8.38
C VAL A 212 6.41 -11.55 -9.85
N GLU A 213 7.44 -11.69 -10.67
CA GLU A 213 7.32 -11.98 -12.10
C GLU A 213 7.29 -13.50 -12.34
N LEU A 214 6.21 -13.99 -12.97
CA LEU A 214 6.08 -15.36 -13.44
C LEU A 214 6.53 -15.49 -14.90
N ASP A 215 6.15 -14.52 -15.73
CA ASP A 215 6.48 -14.50 -17.15
C ASP A 215 6.72 -13.05 -17.63
N SER A 216 7.66 -12.85 -18.55
CA SER A 216 7.99 -11.53 -19.11
C SER A 216 7.59 -11.36 -20.58
N THR A 217 7.01 -12.39 -21.19
CA THR A 217 6.84 -12.50 -22.65
C THR A 217 5.39 -12.52 -23.11
N GLU A 218 4.47 -12.98 -22.26
CA GLU A 218 3.03 -13.04 -22.49
C GLU A 218 2.52 -11.69 -23.00
N ASP A 219 1.89 -11.69 -24.17
CA ASP A 219 1.33 -10.48 -24.79
C ASP A 219 -0.06 -10.19 -24.21
N LEU A 220 -0.20 -9.05 -23.53
CA LEU A 220 -1.45 -8.58 -22.96
C LEU A 220 -2.22 -7.63 -23.90
N GLY A 221 -1.65 -7.31 -25.06
CA GLY A 221 -2.16 -6.27 -25.95
C GLY A 221 -1.75 -4.87 -25.51
N GLY A 222 -1.96 -3.88 -26.37
CA GLY A 222 -1.63 -2.47 -26.06
C GLY A 222 -0.12 -2.16 -25.95
N GLY A 223 0.74 -3.16 -26.12
CA GLY A 223 2.19 -3.05 -25.89
C GLY A 223 2.63 -3.60 -24.52
N ASP A 224 1.68 -3.97 -23.67
CA ASP A 224 1.95 -4.53 -22.35
C ASP A 224 2.32 -6.01 -22.43
N LYS A 225 3.31 -6.42 -21.64
CA LYS A 225 3.79 -7.80 -21.60
C LYS A 225 4.07 -8.29 -20.19
N GLY A 226 3.86 -9.59 -20.00
CA GLY A 226 4.23 -10.34 -18.81
C GLY A 226 3.07 -10.66 -17.89
N VAL A 227 3.37 -11.50 -16.91
CA VAL A 227 2.45 -11.94 -15.86
C VAL A 227 3.16 -11.75 -14.53
N LYS A 228 2.58 -10.88 -13.70
CA LYS A 228 3.10 -10.53 -12.38
C LYS A 228 1.98 -10.51 -11.37
N PHE A 229 2.25 -10.94 -10.14
CA PHE A 229 1.28 -10.85 -9.04
C PHE A 229 1.82 -9.95 -7.93
N ASN A 230 0.92 -9.31 -7.18
CA ASN A 230 1.28 -8.37 -6.13
C ASN A 230 1.68 -9.09 -4.83
N THR A 231 2.62 -8.51 -4.09
CA THR A 231 3.07 -9.00 -2.77
C THR A 231 2.80 -7.97 -1.67
N ASN A 232 1.81 -7.12 -1.88
CA ASN A 232 1.50 -5.96 -1.06
C ASN A 232 -0.01 -5.72 -0.98
N PHE A 233 -0.46 -5.12 0.11
CA PHE A 233 -1.85 -4.69 0.31
C PHE A 233 -1.92 -3.19 0.58
N GLY A 234 -2.77 -2.53 -0.19
CA GLY A 234 -3.08 -1.11 -0.08
C GLY A 234 -4.58 -0.84 0.02
N ASN A 235 -4.94 0.43 -0.06
CA ASN A 235 -6.31 0.90 -0.03
C ASN A 235 -7.00 0.76 -1.40
N ASP A 236 -8.32 0.89 -1.43
CA ASP A 236 -9.10 0.99 -2.66
C ASP A 236 -9.23 2.43 -3.19
N GLN A 237 -8.86 3.41 -2.36
CA GLN A 237 -8.85 4.83 -2.67
C GLN A 237 -7.55 5.50 -2.20
N ALA A 238 -6.82 6.11 -3.14
CA ALA A 238 -5.66 6.93 -2.83
C ALA A 238 -5.97 8.06 -1.82
N GLY A 239 -5.06 8.28 -0.87
CA GLY A 239 -5.16 9.34 0.13
C GLY A 239 -6.13 9.05 1.29
N ALA A 240 -6.78 7.89 1.32
CA ALA A 240 -7.65 7.48 2.41
C ALA A 240 -6.86 6.73 3.50
N GLY A 241 -7.23 6.96 4.77
CA GLY A 241 -6.69 6.22 5.92
C GLY A 241 -7.15 4.77 5.94
N TYR A 242 -6.50 3.97 6.79
CA TYR A 242 -6.83 2.56 6.92
C TYR A 242 -8.21 2.34 7.57
N THR A 243 -9.05 1.53 6.92
CA THR A 243 -10.42 1.21 7.38
C THR A 243 -10.69 -0.29 7.47
N GLY A 244 -9.67 -1.13 7.33
CA GLY A 244 -9.81 -2.59 7.21
C GLY A 244 -9.64 -3.13 5.79
N VAL A 245 -9.63 -2.26 4.78
CA VAL A 245 -9.45 -2.65 3.37
C VAL A 245 -8.04 -3.19 3.15
N LEU A 246 -7.93 -4.33 2.46
CA LEU A 246 -6.68 -4.93 2.00
C LEU A 246 -6.80 -5.28 0.52
N LYS A 247 -6.41 -4.36 -0.35
CA LYS A 247 -6.45 -4.55 -1.82
C LYS A 247 -5.07 -4.91 -2.33
N ALA A 248 -4.94 -6.08 -2.97
CA ALA A 248 -3.69 -6.50 -3.60
C ALA A 248 -3.24 -5.46 -4.63
N GLY A 249 -2.03 -4.91 -4.49
CA GLY A 249 -1.55 -3.86 -5.39
C GLY A 249 -2.27 -2.51 -5.26
N GLY A 250 -3.10 -2.32 -4.23
CA GLY A 250 -3.92 -1.12 -4.02
C GLY A 250 -3.12 0.16 -3.76
N ASP A 251 -3.81 1.28 -3.59
CA ASP A 251 -3.17 2.58 -3.33
C ASP A 251 -2.54 2.64 -1.93
N ASN A 252 -1.72 3.66 -1.66
CA ASN A 252 -1.19 3.87 -0.31
C ASN A 252 -2.31 4.26 0.66
N TYR A 253 -2.23 3.81 1.91
CA TYR A 253 -2.99 4.38 3.02
C TYR A 253 -2.41 5.74 3.39
N THR A 254 -3.20 6.62 3.97
CA THR A 254 -2.74 7.90 4.51
C THR A 254 -3.38 8.17 5.85
N ASP A 255 -2.57 8.10 6.90
CA ASP A 255 -3.02 8.26 8.29
C ASP A 255 -2.23 9.38 8.98
N GLY A 256 -2.80 9.89 10.08
CA GLY A 256 -2.16 10.93 10.89
C GLY A 256 -0.93 10.40 11.65
N SER A 257 -0.20 11.30 12.31
CA SER A 257 0.87 10.87 13.19
C SER A 257 0.31 10.22 14.46
N GLY A 258 1.14 9.43 15.13
CA GLY A 258 0.80 8.83 16.40
C GLY A 258 1.67 7.65 16.77
N VAL A 259 1.33 7.06 17.91
CA VAL A 259 1.81 5.76 18.34
C VAL A 259 0.75 4.72 17.95
N TYR A 260 1.14 3.68 17.24
CA TYR A 260 0.23 2.69 16.67
C TYR A 260 0.57 1.27 17.09
N ASP A 261 -0.47 0.48 17.36
CA ASP A 261 -0.41 -0.98 17.36
C ASP A 261 -0.89 -1.47 15.99
N VAL A 262 -0.05 -2.26 15.33
CA VAL A 262 -0.27 -2.72 13.96
C VAL A 262 -0.08 -4.23 13.88
N SER A 263 -1.02 -4.93 13.24
CA SER A 263 -0.88 -6.37 12.98
C SER A 263 -1.45 -6.77 11.63
N MET A 264 -0.89 -7.84 11.07
CA MET A 264 -1.45 -8.58 9.95
C MET A 264 -1.72 -10.01 10.42
N THR A 265 -2.95 -10.48 10.29
CA THR A 265 -3.36 -11.84 10.64
C THR A 265 -3.81 -12.55 9.38
N TRP A 266 -3.25 -13.73 9.14
CA TRP A 266 -3.78 -14.69 8.20
C TRP A 266 -4.49 -15.81 8.95
N THR A 267 -5.61 -16.30 8.40
CA THR A 267 -6.25 -17.55 8.81
C THR A 267 -6.57 -18.41 7.60
N ALA A 268 -6.56 -19.72 7.80
CA ALA A 268 -6.98 -20.67 6.77
C ALA A 268 -8.47 -20.51 6.38
N ALA A 269 -9.29 -19.91 7.26
CA ALA A 269 -10.72 -19.74 7.00
C ALA A 269 -11.04 -18.49 6.18
N ASP A 270 -10.42 -17.36 6.53
CA ASP A 270 -10.84 -16.04 6.09
C ASP A 270 -9.74 -15.27 5.32
N GLY A 271 -8.54 -15.85 5.20
CA GLY A 271 -7.40 -15.17 4.60
C GLY A 271 -6.87 -14.06 5.50
N HIS A 272 -6.47 -12.94 4.89
CA HIS A 272 -5.82 -11.83 5.59
C HIS A 272 -6.81 -10.83 6.18
N SER A 273 -6.49 -10.35 7.38
CA SER A 273 -7.08 -9.18 8.04
C SER A 273 -5.97 -8.42 8.74
N ALA A 274 -6.18 -7.13 9.03
CA ALA A 274 -5.19 -6.34 9.75
C ALA A 274 -5.84 -5.45 10.82
N VAL A 275 -5.03 -5.07 11.79
CA VAL A 275 -5.36 -4.10 12.82
C VAL A 275 -4.38 -2.94 12.67
N PHE A 276 -4.91 -1.73 12.74
CA PHE A 276 -4.13 -0.49 12.77
C PHE A 276 -4.82 0.44 13.77
N THR A 277 -4.31 0.50 14.99
CA THR A 277 -4.95 1.21 16.10
C THR A 277 -4.02 2.26 16.65
N LYS A 278 -4.43 3.53 16.60
CA LYS A 278 -3.73 4.61 17.30
C LYS A 278 -3.90 4.43 18.81
N THR A 279 -2.81 4.24 19.53
CA THR A 279 -2.76 4.05 20.99
C THR A 279 -2.30 5.29 21.74
N GLY A 280 -1.71 6.26 21.03
CA GLY A 280 -1.31 7.55 21.59
C GLY A 280 -0.93 8.56 20.51
N ASP A 281 -0.71 9.80 20.92
CA ASP A 281 -0.09 10.83 20.08
C ASP A 281 1.43 10.74 20.21
N LEU A 282 2.16 11.18 19.17
CA LEU A 282 3.59 11.42 19.31
C LEU A 282 3.82 12.57 20.31
N PRO A 283 4.94 12.56 21.05
CA PRO A 283 5.33 13.73 21.82
C PRO A 283 5.43 14.95 20.91
N ALA A 284 4.77 16.04 21.30
CA ALA A 284 4.85 17.30 20.57
C ALA A 284 6.33 17.71 20.42
N ARG A 285 6.77 17.96 19.19
CA ARG A 285 8.15 18.40 18.94
C ARG A 285 8.41 19.73 19.64
N ASP A 286 9.51 19.83 20.37
CA ASP A 286 9.91 21.09 20.99
C ASP A 286 10.62 22.01 19.98
N TYR A 287 9.94 23.07 19.53
CA TYR A 287 10.49 24.06 18.60
C TYR A 287 11.22 25.22 19.29
N SER A 288 11.39 25.21 20.62
CA SER A 288 11.95 26.35 21.39
C SER A 288 13.31 26.84 20.89
N ALA A 289 14.12 25.97 20.32
CA ALA A 289 15.46 26.31 19.81
C ALA A 289 15.52 26.51 18.30
N VAL A 290 14.38 26.38 17.59
CA VAL A 290 14.36 26.44 16.12
C VAL A 290 14.35 27.91 15.66
N GLU A 291 15.45 28.31 15.04
CA GLU A 291 15.59 29.63 14.42
C GLU A 291 14.90 29.63 13.05
N VAL A 292 13.89 30.48 12.86
CA VAL A 292 13.21 30.67 11.57
C VAL A 292 13.48 32.08 11.07
N GLY A 293 13.66 32.21 9.76
CA GLY A 293 13.79 33.49 9.08
C GLY A 293 13.05 33.54 7.76
N ILE A 294 13.01 34.74 7.17
CA ILE A 294 12.36 35.01 5.88
C ILE A 294 13.41 34.92 4.77
N VAL A 295 13.14 34.11 3.75
CA VAL A 295 14.05 33.89 2.62
C VAL A 295 13.39 34.23 1.30
N GLY A 296 14.11 34.93 0.43
CA GLY A 296 13.69 35.20 -0.95
C GLY A 296 13.75 36.66 -1.34
N ASP A 297 13.69 36.91 -2.65
CA ASP A 297 13.82 38.24 -3.25
C ASP A 297 12.56 39.11 -3.12
N GLY A 298 11.45 38.53 -2.64
CA GLY A 298 10.24 39.26 -2.26
C GLY A 298 10.33 39.99 -0.92
N ALA A 299 11.34 39.70 -0.09
CA ALA A 299 11.57 40.41 1.18
C ALA A 299 12.82 41.29 1.08
N VAL A 300 12.69 42.58 1.34
CA VAL A 300 13.80 43.54 1.22
C VAL A 300 14.92 43.16 2.19
N GLY A 301 16.11 42.89 1.65
CA GLY A 301 17.28 42.50 2.45
C GLY A 301 17.47 40.99 2.58
N SER A 302 16.61 40.17 1.97
CA SER A 302 16.86 38.74 1.76
C SER A 302 17.07 38.43 0.27
N VAL A 303 17.65 37.25 0.01
CA VAL A 303 17.82 36.67 -1.32
C VAL A 303 17.60 35.16 -1.24
N TRP A 304 17.26 34.55 -2.38
CA TRP A 304 17.27 33.09 -2.49
C TRP A 304 18.70 32.56 -2.31
N PRO A 305 18.91 31.52 -1.49
CA PRO A 305 20.23 30.97 -1.25
C PRO A 305 20.74 30.28 -2.51
N VAL A 306 22.06 30.34 -2.75
CA VAL A 306 22.69 29.70 -3.91
C VAL A 306 22.87 28.20 -3.65
N ASN A 307 23.23 27.85 -2.41
CA ASN A 307 23.26 26.48 -1.90
C ASN A 307 22.21 26.34 -0.79
N GLY A 308 21.60 25.15 -0.65
CA GLY A 308 20.49 24.93 0.28
C GLY A 308 20.79 25.27 1.75
N ASP A 309 22.07 25.27 2.14
CA ASP A 309 22.58 25.53 3.47
C ASP A 309 23.04 27.00 3.71
N ASP A 310 23.07 27.84 2.67
CA ASP A 310 23.48 29.25 2.82
C ASP A 310 22.48 30.00 3.72
N LYS A 311 22.96 30.70 4.74
CA LYS A 311 22.12 31.52 5.64
C LYS A 311 21.87 32.92 5.07
N THR A 312 20.86 33.05 4.21
CA THR A 312 20.45 34.32 3.57
C THR A 312 19.14 34.89 4.12
N GLU A 313 18.64 34.34 5.22
CA GLU A 313 17.36 34.75 5.78
C GLU A 313 17.44 36.09 6.50
N LEU A 314 16.40 36.89 6.33
CA LEU A 314 16.12 38.08 7.10
C LEU A 314 15.39 37.74 8.40
N ALA A 315 15.58 38.58 9.42
CA ALA A 315 14.80 38.59 10.66
C ALA A 315 14.78 37.23 11.39
N ILE A 316 15.91 36.52 11.38
CA ILE A 316 16.06 35.23 12.06
C ILE A 316 15.75 35.40 13.56
N THR A 317 14.82 34.59 14.07
CA THR A 317 14.46 34.58 15.49
C THR A 317 14.03 33.18 15.94
N THR A 318 14.07 32.95 17.25
CA THR A 318 13.42 31.81 17.91
C THR A 318 11.98 32.16 18.29
N PRO A 319 11.11 31.16 18.54
CA PRO A 319 9.71 31.43 18.88
C PRO A 319 9.53 31.81 20.34
N ALA A 320 8.47 32.56 20.63
CA ALA A 320 7.86 32.55 21.95
C ALA A 320 7.09 31.23 22.15
N LYS A 321 7.21 30.61 23.33
CA LYS A 321 6.52 29.35 23.67
C LYS A 321 5.40 29.58 24.68
N ALA A 322 4.23 29.00 24.41
CA ALA A 322 3.10 28.92 25.33
C ALA A 322 2.49 27.51 25.28
N GLY A 323 2.86 26.63 26.22
CA GLY A 323 2.56 25.20 26.10
C GLY A 323 3.30 24.60 24.90
N ASP A 324 2.57 23.91 24.03
CA ASP A 324 3.08 23.34 22.77
C ASP A 324 2.85 24.27 21.57
N VAL A 325 2.49 25.53 21.83
CA VAL A 325 2.34 26.57 20.79
C VAL A 325 3.61 27.43 20.72
N TYR A 326 4.14 27.55 19.51
CA TYR A 326 5.38 28.25 19.19
C TYR A 326 5.11 29.36 18.17
N THR A 327 5.43 30.60 18.53
CA THR A 327 5.13 31.78 17.70
C THR A 327 6.39 32.56 17.36
N TRP A 328 6.71 32.64 16.07
CA TRP A 328 7.71 33.55 15.51
C TRP A 328 7.02 34.84 15.05
N ALA A 329 7.53 35.98 15.50
CA ALA A 329 7.03 37.29 15.11
C ALA A 329 8.12 38.03 14.31
N PHE A 330 7.80 38.38 13.07
CA PHE A 330 8.63 39.20 12.20
C PHE A 330 7.95 40.55 12.02
N ASN A 331 8.55 41.60 12.54
CA ASN A 331 7.94 42.93 12.55
C ASN A 331 8.58 43.84 11.51
N ASP A 332 7.79 44.74 10.95
CA ASP A 332 8.26 45.78 10.01
C ASP A 332 9.00 45.20 8.78
N ILE A 333 8.44 44.15 8.19
CA ILE A 333 9.03 43.51 7.02
C ILE A 333 8.53 44.18 5.74
N ASP A 334 9.45 44.81 5.02
CA ASP A 334 9.17 45.36 3.69
C ASP A 334 9.13 44.23 2.65
N LEU A 335 7.96 44.05 2.03
CA LEU A 335 7.71 43.04 1.01
C LEU A 335 7.43 43.69 -0.35
N LEU A 336 7.94 43.06 -1.41
CA LEU A 336 7.89 43.51 -2.79
C LEU A 336 7.01 42.58 -3.63
N ALA A 337 6.09 43.14 -4.40
CA ALA A 337 5.24 42.39 -5.32
C ALA A 337 6.00 41.79 -6.50
N ALA A 338 7.22 42.25 -6.76
CA ALA A 338 8.06 41.76 -7.84
C ALA A 338 8.75 40.41 -7.55
N GLY A 339 8.83 39.99 -6.28
CA GLY A 339 9.56 38.79 -5.85
C GLY A 339 8.71 37.85 -5.02
N GLY A 340 9.26 36.69 -4.69
CA GLY A 340 8.64 35.70 -3.81
C GLY A 340 9.45 35.49 -2.54
N PHE A 341 8.82 34.94 -1.50
CA PHE A 341 9.51 34.59 -0.27
C PHE A 341 8.90 33.35 0.40
N LYS A 342 9.65 32.80 1.35
CA LYS A 342 9.27 31.70 2.23
C LYS A 342 9.71 31.97 3.66
N LEU A 343 9.13 31.22 4.61
CA LEU A 343 9.68 31.08 5.95
C LEU A 343 10.43 29.77 6.02
N ARG A 344 11.64 29.76 6.58
CA ARG A 344 12.37 28.51 6.76
C ARG A 344 13.22 28.48 8.02
N THR A 345 13.56 27.26 8.44
CA THR A 345 14.59 27.04 9.46
C THR A 345 15.93 27.57 8.92
N SER A 346 16.63 28.38 9.73
CA SER A 346 17.81 29.09 9.26
C SER A 346 18.90 28.13 8.78
N GLY A 347 19.27 28.26 7.51
CA GLY A 347 20.33 27.49 6.87
C GLY A 347 19.94 26.06 6.47
N THR A 348 18.65 25.72 6.38
CA THR A 348 18.23 24.42 5.81
C THR A 348 16.85 24.47 5.18
N TRP A 349 16.57 23.56 4.24
CA TRP A 349 15.24 23.33 3.66
C TRP A 349 14.54 22.09 4.22
N ASP A 350 15.25 21.29 5.03
CA ASP A 350 14.85 19.95 5.49
C ASP A 350 14.12 19.97 6.85
N ASP A 351 13.59 21.12 7.25
CA ASP A 351 12.82 21.31 8.48
C ASP A 351 11.58 22.18 8.19
N ILE A 352 11.43 23.34 8.84
CA ILE A 352 10.38 24.30 8.47
C ILE A 352 10.73 24.90 7.09
N ASN A 353 9.81 24.81 6.14
CA ASN A 353 9.91 25.33 4.76
C ASN A 353 8.52 25.73 4.26
N GLU A 354 8.03 26.85 4.73
CA GLU A 354 6.67 27.30 4.47
C GLU A 354 6.63 28.29 3.31
N GLY A 355 5.85 27.91 2.29
CA GLY A 355 5.50 28.75 1.15
C GLY A 355 4.03 29.14 1.19
N TYR A 356 3.44 29.39 0.01
CA TYR A 356 2.00 29.69 -0.05
C TYR A 356 1.20 28.40 0.16
N SER A 357 0.29 28.42 1.13
CA SER A 357 -0.58 27.30 1.48
C SER A 357 -1.85 27.80 2.15
N ASP A 358 -2.70 26.87 2.59
CA ASP A 358 -3.88 27.12 3.43
C ASP A 358 -3.54 27.65 4.84
N ALA A 359 -2.27 27.59 5.25
CA ALA A 359 -1.81 28.21 6.49
C ALA A 359 -1.79 29.74 6.42
N VAL A 360 -1.77 30.34 5.22
CA VAL A 360 -1.73 31.79 5.03
C VAL A 360 -3.08 32.42 5.35
N GLY A 361 -3.09 33.41 6.26
CA GLY A 361 -4.29 34.08 6.70
C GLY A 361 -4.03 35.37 7.47
N GLY A 362 -4.86 35.63 8.49
CA GLY A 362 -4.83 36.87 9.26
C GLY A 362 -5.58 38.04 8.57
N PRO A 363 -5.55 39.25 9.17
CA PRO A 363 -6.30 40.41 8.67
C PRO A 363 -6.01 40.79 7.22
N ASN A 364 -4.78 40.53 6.75
CA ASN A 364 -4.31 40.84 5.41
C ASN A 364 -3.83 39.58 4.67
N GLY A 365 -4.31 38.38 5.03
CA GLY A 365 -3.98 37.15 4.29
C GLY A 365 -4.34 37.23 2.81
N ASP A 366 -5.45 37.90 2.48
CA ASP A 366 -5.89 38.15 1.11
C ASP A 366 -4.94 39.04 0.28
N ASP A 367 -3.98 39.71 0.92
CA ASP A 367 -2.94 40.48 0.21
C ASP A 367 -1.82 39.58 -0.34
N ILE A 368 -1.80 38.30 0.05
CA ILE A 368 -0.81 37.30 -0.35
C ILE A 368 -1.38 36.42 -1.46
N GLN A 369 -0.53 35.99 -2.39
CA GLN A 369 -0.89 35.08 -3.47
C GLN A 369 0.18 34.02 -3.68
N ASP A 370 -0.22 32.93 -4.34
CA ASP A 370 0.68 31.88 -4.78
C ASP A 370 1.55 32.35 -5.96
N ALA A 371 2.86 32.13 -5.85
CA ALA A 371 3.84 32.32 -6.90
C ALA A 371 4.69 31.04 -7.07
N GLY A 372 4.07 29.96 -7.55
CA GLY A 372 4.74 28.69 -7.79
C GLY A 372 5.15 27.98 -6.50
N GLY A 373 4.29 28.03 -5.48
CA GLY A 373 4.52 27.52 -4.14
C GLY A 373 5.21 28.51 -3.19
N ASN A 374 5.65 29.68 -3.67
CA ASN A 374 6.17 30.75 -2.83
C ASN A 374 5.06 31.72 -2.43
N MET A 375 5.21 32.40 -1.28
CA MET A 375 4.37 33.54 -0.94
C MET A 375 4.83 34.77 -1.72
N GLN A 376 3.88 35.56 -2.21
CA GLN A 376 4.13 36.84 -2.84
C GLN A 376 3.04 37.83 -2.45
N VAL A 377 3.41 39.08 -2.15
CA VAL A 377 2.41 40.14 -1.91
C VAL A 377 1.87 40.65 -3.25
N LYS A 378 0.57 40.94 -3.30
CA LYS A 378 -0.08 41.52 -4.51
C LYS A 378 0.38 42.95 -4.79
N ALA A 379 0.80 43.67 -3.75
CA ALA A 379 1.33 45.02 -3.83
C ALA A 379 2.37 45.24 -2.73
N ASP A 380 3.39 46.03 -3.06
CA ASP A 380 4.44 46.43 -2.12
C ASP A 380 3.84 46.99 -0.82
N GLY A 381 4.54 46.74 0.29
CA GLY A 381 4.16 47.28 1.59
C GLY A 381 4.95 46.68 2.74
N THR A 382 4.75 47.26 3.92
CA THR A 382 5.36 46.81 5.16
C THR A 382 4.34 45.98 5.95
N TYR A 383 4.75 44.82 6.44
CA TYR A 383 3.89 43.88 7.16
C TYR A 383 4.51 43.43 8.47
N ASP A 384 3.67 43.19 9.47
CA ASP A 384 3.98 42.26 10.55
C ASP A 384 3.50 40.87 10.15
N ILE A 385 4.36 39.87 10.36
CA ILE A 385 4.12 38.47 10.03
C ILE A 385 4.22 37.66 11.32
N ILE A 386 3.16 36.89 11.61
CA ILE A 386 3.13 35.97 12.75
C ILE A 386 3.02 34.55 12.22
N PHE A 387 4.08 33.76 12.41
CA PHE A 387 4.07 32.34 12.12
C PHE A 387 3.90 31.56 13.41
N THR A 388 2.90 30.67 13.45
CA THR A 388 2.60 29.85 14.62
C THR A 388 2.54 28.38 14.25
N ILE A 389 3.20 27.55 15.05
CA ILE A 389 3.04 26.10 15.06
C ILE A 389 2.39 25.71 16.39
N ASP A 390 1.26 25.01 16.34
CA ASP A 390 0.75 24.23 17.47
C ASP A 390 1.25 22.80 17.30
N ALA A 391 2.29 22.45 18.06
CA ALA A 391 2.99 21.18 17.91
C ALA A 391 2.15 20.00 18.43
N ALA A 392 1.23 20.22 19.36
CA ALA A 392 0.34 19.18 19.87
C ALA A 392 -0.85 18.95 18.92
N ALA A 393 -1.38 20.01 18.32
CA ALA A 393 -2.47 19.91 17.34
C ALA A 393 -1.99 19.60 15.91
N GLU A 394 -0.67 19.62 15.67
CA GLU A 394 -0.05 19.47 14.35
C GLU A 394 -0.56 20.50 13.32
N THR A 395 -0.84 21.72 13.76
CA THR A 395 -1.35 22.78 12.89
C THR A 395 -0.34 23.93 12.76
N LYS A 396 -0.43 24.64 11.63
CA LYS A 396 0.38 25.80 11.33
C LYS A 396 -0.49 26.95 10.84
N SER A 397 -0.08 28.17 11.14
CA SER A 397 -0.72 29.38 10.58
C SER A 397 0.29 30.49 10.38
N ILE A 398 0.09 31.28 9.33
CA ILE A 398 0.91 32.45 8.95
C ILE A 398 -0.03 33.63 8.79
N ALA A 399 -0.08 34.52 9.78
CA ALA A 399 -0.92 35.70 9.76
C ALA A 399 -0.14 36.93 9.27
N PHE A 400 -0.73 37.64 8.31
CA PHE A 400 -0.19 38.91 7.80
C PHE A 400 -1.04 40.08 8.29
N THR A 401 -0.37 41.13 8.78
CA THR A 401 -1.00 42.42 9.11
C THR A 401 -0.24 43.53 8.40
N LYS A 402 -0.92 44.24 7.50
CA LYS A 402 -0.32 45.36 6.76
C LYS A 402 -0.30 46.61 7.65
N LYS A 403 0.80 47.37 7.60
CA LYS A 403 0.93 48.64 8.32
C LYS A 403 0.39 49.85 7.55
#